data_AF-A0A820KUS6-F1
#
_entry.id   AF-A0A820KUS6-F1
#
_cell.length_a   1.000
_cell.length_b   1.000
_cell.length_c   1.000
_cell.angle_alpha   90.00
_cell.angle_beta   90.00
_cell.angle_gamma   90.00
#
_symmetry.space_group_name_H-M   'P 1'
#
loop_
_entity.id
_entity.type
_entity.pdbx_description
1 polymer ?
#
loop_
_entity_poly.entity_id
_entity_poly.type
_entity_poly.pdbx_seq_one_letter_code
_entity_poly.pdbx_strand_id
1 'polypeptide(L)'
;SCLNILLSSYKNPLNIAILNQSLSSRFLSTTKIELLINELFLEEMFNQTNYAKYYSQCLPTFCQYIYIHRFYWINVLTIFIGLLGGITTVLHIITPYIIRLILCIKKRCVSKKYEEVTQKTPFRPKELFLKVKDKIITFNLYSKYSRDPIRVYHGVLATRLYIILLLVSICIIILFSYSSNQVFNEIIINPSEQEYEKLEKKYSLTLTCPC
;
A
#
# COMPACT_ATOMS: atom_id res chain seq x y z
N SER A 1 -23.37 -30.33 36.79
CA SER A 1 -22.14 -29.91 37.50
C SER A 1 -20.94 -30.36 36.69
N CYS A 2 -20.12 -29.42 36.21
CA CYS A 2 -18.99 -29.64 35.28
C CYS A 2 -17.93 -30.63 35.83
N LEU A 3 -17.84 -30.72 37.17
CA LEU A 3 -16.93 -31.61 37.90
C LEU A 3 -17.11 -33.09 37.54
N ASN A 4 -18.34 -33.55 37.33
CA ASN A 4 -18.62 -34.96 37.04
C ASN A 4 -18.21 -35.37 35.62
N ILE A 5 -18.20 -34.42 34.68
CA ILE A 5 -17.79 -34.66 33.29
C ILE A 5 -16.26 -34.79 33.24
N LEU A 6 -15.54 -33.92 33.97
CA LEU A 6 -14.08 -33.96 34.10
C LEU A 6 -13.57 -35.28 34.71
N LEU A 7 -14.24 -35.77 35.75
CA LEU A 7 -13.86 -37.03 36.41
C LEU A 7 -14.10 -38.26 35.51
N SER A 8 -15.08 -38.21 34.62
CA SER A 8 -15.39 -39.33 33.71
C SER A 8 -14.36 -39.54 32.59
N SER A 9 -13.54 -38.52 32.29
CA SER A 9 -12.50 -38.58 31.25
C SER A 9 -11.17 -39.18 31.71
N TYR A 10 -10.95 -39.39 33.01
CA TYR A 10 -9.71 -39.98 33.53
C TYR A 10 -9.91 -41.44 33.96
N LYS A 11 -9.37 -42.38 33.16
CA LYS A 11 -9.48 -43.85 33.38
C LYS A 11 -8.57 -44.44 34.48
N ASN A 12 -7.76 -43.61 35.14
CA ASN A 12 -6.96 -44.02 36.30
C ASN A 12 -7.32 -43.12 37.49
N PRO A 13 -7.33 -43.63 38.73
CA PRO A 13 -7.55 -42.80 39.91
C PRO A 13 -6.46 -41.74 39.93
N LEU A 14 -6.86 -40.52 39.57
CA LEU A 14 -6.05 -39.32 39.71
C LEU A 14 -5.81 -39.19 41.21
N ASN A 15 -4.63 -39.58 41.67
CA ASN A 15 -4.17 -39.41 43.04
C ASN A 15 -3.84 -37.92 43.22
N ILE A 16 -4.89 -37.09 43.14
CA ILE A 16 -4.83 -35.67 43.38
C ILE A 16 -4.70 -35.54 44.88
N ALA A 17 -3.46 -35.37 45.34
CA ALA A 17 -3.24 -34.91 46.70
C ALA A 17 -4.00 -33.58 46.85
N ILE A 18 -4.96 -33.55 47.78
CA ILE A 18 -5.64 -32.32 48.18
C ILE A 18 -4.54 -31.31 48.51
N LEU A 19 -4.64 -30.08 47.97
CA LEU A 19 -3.68 -29.02 48.28
C LEU A 19 -3.60 -28.85 49.80
N ASN A 20 -2.52 -29.35 50.37
CA ASN A 20 -2.28 -29.27 51.80
C ASN A 20 -1.58 -27.94 52.04
N GLN A 21 -2.31 -26.98 52.62
CA GLN A 21 -1.84 -25.60 52.80
C GLN A 21 -0.61 -25.49 53.73
N SER A 22 -0.26 -26.58 54.41
CA SER A 22 0.94 -26.74 55.24
C SER A 22 2.19 -27.19 54.46
N LEU A 23 2.06 -27.60 53.20
CA LEU A 23 3.20 -27.92 52.34
C LEU A 23 3.75 -26.64 51.70
N SER A 24 5.07 -26.49 51.76
CA SER A 24 5.79 -25.39 51.12
C SER A 24 5.41 -25.29 49.65
N SER A 25 4.69 -24.24 49.27
CA SER A 25 4.50 -23.85 47.88
C SER A 25 5.87 -23.58 47.23
N ARG A 26 6.01 -23.83 45.92
CA ARG A 26 7.23 -23.53 45.14
C ARG A 26 7.66 -22.06 45.30
N PHE A 27 6.69 -21.19 45.58
CA PHE A 27 6.89 -19.76 45.79
C PHE A 27 6.58 -19.39 47.24
N LEU A 28 7.49 -18.67 47.89
CA LEU A 28 7.22 -18.09 49.20
C LEU A 28 6.25 -16.92 49.05
N SER A 29 5.45 -16.62 50.07
CA SER A 29 4.52 -15.48 50.09
C SER A 29 5.20 -14.11 49.90
N THR A 30 6.53 -14.05 50.06
CA THR A 30 7.38 -12.88 49.87
C THR A 30 7.97 -12.76 48.46
N THR A 31 7.68 -13.70 47.56
CA THR A 31 8.15 -13.59 46.16
C THR A 31 7.49 -12.42 45.44
N LYS A 32 8.29 -11.73 44.63
CA LYS A 32 7.81 -10.60 43.82
C LYS A 32 6.90 -11.09 42.72
N ILE A 33 5.82 -10.35 42.49
CA ILE A 33 4.83 -10.64 41.44
C ILE A 33 5.48 -10.76 40.05
N GLU A 34 6.49 -9.95 39.75
CA GLU A 34 7.24 -10.00 38.48
C GLU A 34 7.86 -11.39 38.22
N LEU A 35 8.41 -12.03 39.25
CA LEU A 35 9.05 -13.34 39.15
C LEU A 35 8.01 -14.45 38.93
N LEU A 36 6.82 -14.30 39.52
CA LEU A 36 5.68 -15.18 39.27
C LEU A 36 5.17 -15.05 37.83
N ILE A 37 5.09 -13.83 37.30
CA ILE A 37 4.63 -13.56 35.94
C ILE A 37 5.62 -14.15 34.92
N ASN A 38 6.92 -13.96 35.13
CA ASN A 38 7.93 -14.47 34.21
C ASN A 38 7.95 -16.00 34.15
N GLU A 39 7.73 -16.67 35.27
CA GLU A 39 7.65 -18.14 35.36
C GLU A 39 6.26 -18.71 35.00
N LEU A 40 5.24 -17.86 34.85
CA LEU A 40 3.88 -18.27 34.47
C LEU A 40 3.77 -18.51 32.96
N PHE A 41 4.59 -17.81 32.17
CA PHE A 41 4.59 -17.93 30.72
C PHE A 41 5.64 -18.94 30.28
N LEU A 42 5.26 -19.84 29.36
CA LEU A 42 6.21 -20.72 28.69
C LEU A 42 7.13 -19.85 27.82
N GLU A 43 8.40 -19.74 28.18
CA GLU A 43 9.38 -18.88 27.49
C GLU A 43 9.67 -19.34 26.05
N GLU A 44 9.46 -20.63 25.74
CA GLU A 44 9.65 -21.17 24.39
C GLU A 44 8.56 -22.20 24.07
N MET A 45 7.70 -21.92 23.08
CA MET A 45 6.87 -22.96 22.48
C MET A 45 7.80 -23.88 21.67
N PHE A 46 7.82 -25.16 22.04
CA PHE A 46 8.70 -26.21 21.50
C PHE A 46 8.90 -26.13 19.97
N ASN A 47 10.15 -25.91 19.54
CA ASN A 47 10.58 -25.78 18.13
C ASN A 47 10.60 -27.11 17.34
N GLN A 48 10.05 -28.20 17.88
CA GLN A 48 9.99 -29.52 17.23
C GLN A 48 8.58 -30.12 17.34
N THR A 49 7.56 -29.35 17.01
CA THR A 49 6.21 -29.86 16.85
C THR A 49 6.09 -30.53 15.48
N ASN A 50 6.03 -31.86 15.46
CA ASN A 50 5.56 -32.59 14.29
C ASN A 50 4.06 -32.32 14.15
N TYR A 51 3.67 -31.58 13.11
CA TYR A 51 2.29 -31.17 12.89
C TYR A 51 1.44 -32.26 12.23
N ALA A 52 1.99 -33.43 11.88
CA ALA A 52 1.27 -34.53 11.23
C ALA A 52 -0.04 -34.90 11.92
N LYS A 53 -0.01 -34.97 13.26
CA LYS A 53 -1.20 -35.34 14.04
C LYS A 53 -2.26 -34.24 14.06
N TYR A 54 -1.83 -32.98 14.07
CA TYR A 54 -2.75 -31.84 14.00
C TYR A 54 -3.34 -31.72 12.58
N TYR A 55 -2.48 -31.79 11.56
CA TYR A 55 -2.85 -31.72 10.15
C TYR A 55 -3.80 -32.87 9.77
N SER A 56 -3.54 -34.11 10.21
CA SER A 56 -4.43 -35.24 9.93
C SER A 56 -5.81 -35.16 10.59
N GLN A 57 -5.96 -34.33 11.64
CA GLN A 57 -7.26 -34.08 12.27
C GLN A 57 -7.97 -32.86 11.69
N CYS A 58 -7.21 -31.82 11.33
CA CYS A 58 -7.73 -30.54 10.88
C CYS A 58 -8.01 -30.51 9.37
N LEU A 59 -7.15 -31.14 8.55
CA LEU A 59 -7.23 -31.20 7.08
C LEU A 59 -7.78 -29.89 6.47
N PRO A 60 -7.03 -28.78 6.60
CA PRO A 60 -7.54 -27.46 6.29
C PRO A 60 -7.95 -27.34 4.82
N THR A 61 -9.11 -26.74 4.58
CA THR A 61 -9.65 -26.54 3.22
C THR A 61 -8.87 -25.48 2.44
N PHE A 62 -8.35 -24.48 3.15
CA PHE A 62 -7.42 -23.50 2.62
C PHE A 62 -6.50 -23.00 3.72
N CYS A 63 -5.35 -22.48 3.34
CA CYS A 63 -4.51 -21.65 4.18
C CYS A 63 -4.38 -20.29 3.53
N GLN A 64 -4.39 -19.23 4.34
CA GLN A 64 -4.04 -17.89 3.88
C GLN A 64 -2.95 -17.30 4.76
N TYR A 65 -2.05 -16.52 4.17
CA TYR A 65 -1.01 -15.85 4.91
C TYR A 65 -0.73 -14.47 4.36
N ILE A 66 -0.32 -13.58 5.28
CA ILE A 66 0.03 -12.21 4.95
C ILE A 66 1.55 -12.08 4.90
N TYR A 67 2.07 -11.52 3.80
CA TYR A 67 3.48 -11.16 3.69
C TYR A 67 3.67 -9.73 3.20
N ILE A 68 4.80 -9.15 3.59
CA ILE A 68 5.16 -7.77 3.26
C ILE A 68 6.20 -7.80 2.13
N HIS A 69 5.89 -7.12 1.03
CA HIS A 69 6.80 -6.97 -0.09
C HIS A 69 7.05 -5.48 -0.37
N ARG A 70 8.31 -5.11 -0.60
CA ARG A 70 8.70 -3.70 -0.78
C ARG A 70 8.31 -3.13 -2.13
N PHE A 71 8.34 -3.95 -3.19
CA PHE A 71 8.15 -3.44 -4.54
C PHE A 71 7.59 -4.49 -5.50
N TYR A 72 6.29 -4.41 -5.80
CA TYR A 72 5.64 -5.32 -6.73
C TYR A 72 5.10 -4.55 -7.95
N TRP A 73 5.66 -4.83 -9.13
CA TRP A 73 5.35 -4.09 -10.37
C TRP A 73 3.88 -4.13 -10.77
N ILE A 74 3.19 -5.25 -10.52
CA ILE A 74 1.77 -5.40 -10.83
C ILE A 74 0.93 -4.42 -10.00
N ASN A 75 1.27 -4.21 -8.73
CA ASN A 75 0.57 -3.23 -7.89
C ASN A 75 0.80 -1.81 -8.36
N VAL A 76 2.02 -1.48 -8.76
CA VAL A 76 2.34 -0.17 -9.36
C VAL A 76 1.45 0.06 -10.59
N LEU A 77 1.35 -0.93 -11.47
CA LEU A 77 0.49 -0.86 -12.67
C LEU A 77 -1.00 -0.68 -12.31
N THR A 78 -1.52 -1.43 -11.35
CA THR A 78 -2.91 -1.32 -10.89
C THR A 78 -3.20 0.06 -10.29
N ILE A 79 -2.28 0.59 -9.49
CA ILE A 79 -2.35 1.94 -8.92
C ILE A 79 -2.38 2.97 -10.05
N PHE A 80 -1.50 2.83 -11.06
CA PHE A 80 -1.51 3.70 -12.24
C PHE A 80 -2.85 3.67 -12.95
N ILE A 81 -3.37 2.48 -13.28
CA ILE A 81 -4.65 2.33 -13.99
C ILE A 81 -5.80 2.95 -13.18
N GLY A 82 -5.84 2.72 -11.86
CA GLY A 82 -6.87 3.26 -10.97
C GLY A 82 -6.80 4.79 -10.82
N LEU A 83 -5.60 5.37 -10.81
CA LEU A 83 -5.40 6.81 -10.63
C LEU A 83 -5.47 7.63 -11.91
N LEU A 84 -5.21 7.04 -13.08
CA LEU A 84 -5.23 7.74 -14.36
C LEU A 84 -6.57 8.45 -14.61
N GLY A 85 -7.69 7.84 -14.23
CA GLY A 85 -9.01 8.47 -14.36
C GLY A 85 -9.21 9.67 -13.42
N GLY A 86 -8.87 9.50 -12.13
CA GLY A 86 -9.07 10.54 -11.12
C GLY A 86 -8.16 11.75 -11.32
N ILE A 87 -6.86 11.51 -11.52
CA ILE A 87 -5.86 12.57 -11.67
C ILE A 87 -6.17 13.43 -12.90
N THR A 88 -6.45 12.81 -14.04
CA THR A 88 -6.71 13.56 -15.27
C THR A 88 -7.96 14.43 -15.15
N THR A 89 -9.03 13.90 -14.54
CA THR A 89 -10.29 14.62 -14.32
C THR A 89 -10.10 15.82 -13.40
N VAL A 90 -9.50 15.60 -12.22
CA VAL A 90 -9.23 16.65 -11.23
C VAL A 90 -8.32 17.72 -11.84
N LEU A 91 -7.29 17.30 -12.56
CA LEU A 91 -6.33 18.23 -13.16
C LEU A 91 -6.97 19.05 -14.29
N HIS A 92 -7.88 18.47 -15.07
CA HIS A 92 -8.64 19.20 -16.09
C HIS A 92 -9.53 20.30 -15.47
N ILE A 93 -10.11 20.03 -14.30
CA ILE A 93 -10.91 21.01 -13.55
C ILE A 93 -10.02 22.11 -12.98
N ILE A 94 -8.89 21.76 -12.35
CA ILE A 94 -8.03 22.71 -11.63
C ILE A 94 -7.21 23.60 -12.58
N THR A 95 -6.78 23.08 -13.73
CA THR A 95 -5.94 23.79 -14.72
C THR A 95 -6.49 25.19 -15.09
N PRO A 96 -7.76 25.37 -15.49
CA PRO A 96 -8.30 26.70 -15.81
C PRO A 96 -8.31 27.67 -14.62
N TYR A 97 -8.50 27.18 -13.39
CA TYR A 97 -8.44 28.03 -12.18
C TYR A 97 -7.01 28.51 -11.92
N ILE A 98 -6.02 27.63 -12.00
CA ILE A 98 -4.61 28.00 -11.81
C ILE A 98 -4.16 29.00 -12.87
N ILE A 99 -4.56 28.83 -14.13
CA ILE A 99 -4.23 29.80 -15.18
C ILE A 99 -4.86 31.15 -14.90
N ARG A 100 -6.14 31.21 -14.54
CA ARG A 100 -6.80 32.46 -14.15
C ARG A 100 -6.06 33.15 -13.01
N LEU A 101 -5.60 32.37 -12.02
CA LEU A 101 -4.78 32.88 -10.91
C LEU A 101 -3.43 33.44 -11.41
N ILE A 102 -2.66 32.68 -12.19
CA ILE A 102 -1.36 33.09 -12.74
C ILE A 102 -1.51 34.36 -13.60
N LEU A 103 -2.55 34.44 -14.41
CA LEU A 103 -2.83 35.61 -15.24
C LEU A 103 -3.26 36.82 -14.40
N CYS A 104 -4.04 36.61 -13.35
CA CYS A 104 -4.43 37.67 -12.42
C CYS A 104 -3.20 38.22 -11.69
N ILE A 105 -2.32 37.34 -11.21
CA ILE A 105 -1.05 37.70 -10.57
C ILE A 105 -0.16 38.44 -11.55
N LYS A 106 0.03 37.92 -12.78
CA LYS A 106 0.82 38.62 -13.81
C LYS A 106 0.23 39.97 -14.17
N LYS A 107 -1.09 40.12 -14.33
CA LYS A 107 -1.73 41.42 -14.57
C LYS A 107 -1.48 42.40 -13.40
N ARG A 108 -1.56 41.91 -12.16
CA ARG A 108 -1.24 42.72 -10.95
C ARG A 108 0.24 43.09 -10.86
N CYS A 109 1.16 42.24 -11.33
CA CYS A 109 2.61 42.51 -11.35
C CYS A 109 3.06 43.34 -12.58
N VAL A 110 2.36 43.23 -13.71
CA VAL A 110 2.72 43.81 -15.03
C VAL A 110 1.91 45.06 -15.37
N SER A 111 1.01 45.53 -14.49
CA SER A 111 0.35 46.84 -14.62
C SER A 111 1.32 48.06 -14.64
N LYS A 112 2.62 47.83 -14.81
CA LYS A 112 3.66 48.84 -15.07
C LYS A 112 4.40 48.72 -16.41
N LYS A 113 4.13 47.76 -17.30
CA LYS A 113 4.71 47.78 -18.66
C LYS A 113 4.01 46.82 -19.63
N TYR A 114 3.20 47.34 -20.55
CA TYR A 114 2.79 46.61 -21.76
C TYR A 114 3.25 47.44 -22.96
N GLU A 115 4.31 46.95 -23.60
CA GLU A 115 4.76 47.41 -24.91
C GLU A 115 4.62 46.20 -25.84
N GLU A 116 3.86 46.39 -26.92
CA GLU A 116 3.70 45.42 -27.99
C GLU A 116 5.05 45.23 -28.70
N VAL A 117 5.50 43.98 -28.85
CA VAL A 117 6.52 43.66 -29.85
C VAL A 117 6.04 42.49 -30.70
N THR A 118 5.55 42.88 -31.87
CA THR A 118 5.43 42.07 -33.07
C THR A 118 6.83 41.89 -33.68
N GLN A 119 7.23 40.65 -33.96
CA GLN A 119 7.74 40.17 -35.26
C GLN A 119 8.63 38.93 -35.12
N LYS A 120 8.33 37.97 -36.00
CA LYS A 120 8.97 36.66 -36.15
C LYS A 120 10.24 36.81 -36.99
N THR A 121 11.35 36.22 -36.56
CA THR A 121 12.55 36.05 -37.38
C THR A 121 12.53 34.70 -38.13
N PRO A 122 13.14 34.59 -39.32
CA PRO A 122 13.05 33.40 -40.16
C PRO A 122 14.09 32.35 -39.75
N PHE A 123 13.69 31.08 -39.64
CA PHE A 123 14.60 29.96 -39.34
C PHE A 123 14.28 28.76 -40.24
N ARG A 124 15.26 28.33 -41.06
CA ARG A 124 15.30 27.05 -41.80
C ARG A 124 16.21 26.11 -41.00
N PRO A 125 15.77 24.93 -40.52
CA PRO A 125 16.35 23.66 -41.03
C PRO A 125 15.54 22.36 -40.81
N LYS A 126 15.62 21.41 -41.75
CA LYS A 126 15.16 19.99 -41.69
C LYS A 126 13.65 19.76 -41.47
N GLU A 127 12.97 19.53 -42.59
CA GLU A 127 11.51 19.54 -42.77
C GLU A 127 10.70 18.53 -41.95
N LEU A 128 11.32 17.50 -41.37
CA LEU A 128 10.61 16.51 -40.55
C LEU A 128 10.67 16.85 -39.05
N PHE A 129 11.86 17.20 -38.55
CA PHE A 129 12.05 17.54 -37.14
C PHE A 129 11.36 18.86 -36.79
N LEU A 130 11.33 19.82 -37.74
CA LEU A 130 10.56 21.06 -37.58
C LEU A 130 9.06 20.82 -37.54
N LYS A 131 8.51 19.94 -38.38
CA LYS A 131 7.06 19.65 -38.36
C LYS A 131 6.61 19.01 -37.07
N VAL A 132 7.42 18.09 -36.52
CA VAL A 132 7.16 17.47 -35.21
C VAL A 132 7.34 18.49 -34.09
N LYS A 133 8.43 19.26 -34.12
CA LYS A 133 8.70 20.33 -33.14
C LYS A 133 7.59 21.39 -33.15
N ASP A 134 7.11 21.82 -34.31
CA ASP A 134 6.04 22.80 -34.44
C ASP A 134 4.70 22.24 -33.95
N LYS A 135 4.38 20.97 -34.24
CA LYS A 135 3.20 20.30 -33.66
C LYS A 135 3.29 20.19 -32.14
N ILE A 136 4.47 19.91 -31.58
CA ILE A 136 4.69 19.85 -30.13
C ILE A 136 4.57 21.25 -29.50
N ILE A 137 5.15 22.27 -30.14
CA ILE A 137 5.13 23.66 -29.64
C ILE A 137 3.71 24.25 -29.70
N THR A 138 2.94 23.91 -30.72
CA THR A 138 1.54 24.33 -30.91
C THR A 138 0.52 23.42 -30.23
N PHE A 139 0.98 22.37 -29.55
CA PHE A 139 0.10 21.42 -28.87
C PHE A 139 -0.73 22.14 -27.80
N ASN A 140 -2.05 22.05 -27.95
CA ASN A 140 -3.02 22.65 -27.07
C ASN A 140 -4.16 21.66 -26.82
N LEU A 141 -4.12 21.00 -25.66
CA LEU A 141 -5.14 20.06 -25.20
C LEU A 141 -6.51 20.74 -25.00
N TYR A 142 -6.51 22.04 -24.71
CA TYR A 142 -7.71 22.86 -24.51
C TYR A 142 -8.10 23.62 -25.79
N SER A 143 -7.69 23.12 -26.96
CA SER A 143 -8.02 23.77 -28.22
C SER A 143 -9.54 23.79 -28.42
N LYS A 144 -10.10 25.00 -28.38
CA LYS A 144 -11.39 25.28 -29.00
C LYS A 144 -11.06 25.99 -30.32
N TYR A 145 -11.73 25.62 -31.42
CA TYR A 145 -11.61 26.35 -32.66
C TYR A 145 -11.97 27.82 -32.39
N SER A 146 -10.98 28.69 -32.37
CA SER A 146 -11.11 30.10 -32.02
C SER A 146 -10.03 30.86 -32.76
N ARG A 147 -10.46 31.90 -33.49
CA ARG A 147 -9.58 32.82 -34.20
C ARG A 147 -8.93 33.86 -33.28
N ASP A 148 -9.30 33.86 -31.99
CA ASP A 148 -8.80 34.79 -30.98
C ASP A 148 -7.39 34.38 -30.48
N PRO A 149 -6.35 35.19 -30.72
CA PRO A 149 -4.97 34.88 -30.34
C PRO A 149 -4.78 34.77 -28.82
N ILE A 150 -5.57 35.48 -28.02
CA ILE A 150 -5.48 35.47 -26.55
C ILE A 150 -5.97 34.11 -26.02
N ARG A 151 -7.07 33.59 -26.58
CA ARG A 151 -7.62 32.28 -26.19
C ARG A 151 -6.68 31.14 -26.58
N VAL A 152 -6.06 31.23 -27.76
CA VAL A 152 -5.05 30.26 -28.20
C VAL A 152 -3.84 30.28 -27.27
N TYR A 153 -3.33 31.46 -26.91
CA TYR A 153 -2.23 31.62 -25.96
C TYR A 153 -2.55 31.00 -24.59
N HIS A 154 -3.74 31.27 -24.05
CA HIS A 154 -4.17 30.68 -22.78
C HIS A 154 -4.27 29.15 -22.82
N GLY A 155 -4.76 28.58 -23.93
CA GLY A 155 -4.84 27.13 -24.09
C GLY A 155 -3.46 26.46 -24.16
N VAL A 156 -2.49 27.06 -24.87
CA VAL A 156 -1.11 26.55 -24.91
C VAL A 156 -0.48 26.59 -23.52
N LEU A 157 -0.67 27.68 -22.77
CA LEU A 157 -0.19 27.78 -21.39
C LEU A 157 -0.86 26.74 -20.48
N ALA A 158 -2.16 26.53 -20.65
CA ALA A 158 -2.94 25.51 -19.93
C ALA A 158 -2.37 24.12 -20.13
N THR A 159 -2.07 23.80 -21.38
CA THR A 159 -1.60 22.48 -21.79
C THR A 159 -0.22 22.21 -21.21
N ARG A 160 0.68 23.20 -21.23
CA ARG A 160 2.00 23.09 -20.61
C ARG A 160 1.90 22.89 -19.11
N LEU A 161 1.08 23.70 -18.43
CA LEU A 161 0.85 23.57 -16.98
C LEU A 161 0.28 22.18 -16.65
N TYR A 162 -0.73 21.73 -17.39
CA TYR A 162 -1.36 20.42 -17.22
C TYR A 162 -0.33 19.29 -17.36
N ILE A 163 0.49 19.28 -18.41
CA ILE A 163 1.51 18.24 -18.62
C ILE A 163 2.54 18.24 -17.48
N ILE A 164 3.00 19.42 -17.05
CA ILE A 164 3.95 19.53 -15.93
C ILE A 164 3.33 18.96 -14.65
N LEU A 165 2.12 19.37 -14.31
CA LEU A 165 1.43 18.89 -13.11
C LEU A 165 1.17 17.38 -13.17
N LEU A 166 0.81 16.86 -14.35
CA LEU A 166 0.63 15.43 -14.57
C LEU A 166 1.94 14.66 -14.31
N LEU A 167 3.06 15.10 -14.89
CA LEU A 167 4.36 14.48 -14.68
C LEU A 167 4.80 14.53 -13.23
N VAL A 168 4.63 15.67 -12.55
CA VAL A 168 4.94 15.82 -11.12
C VAL A 168 4.10 14.86 -10.29
N SER A 169 2.79 14.76 -10.56
CA SER A 169 1.91 13.83 -9.84
C SER A 169 2.32 12.36 -10.02
N ILE A 170 2.70 11.97 -11.24
CA ILE A 170 3.19 10.62 -11.55
C ILE A 170 4.48 10.34 -10.79
N CYS A 171 5.45 11.27 -10.79
CA CYS A 171 6.69 11.13 -10.04
C CYS A 171 6.45 10.95 -8.53
N ILE A 172 5.55 11.75 -7.95
CA ILE A 172 5.18 11.64 -6.53
C ILE A 172 4.62 10.25 -6.23
N ILE A 173 3.72 9.73 -7.07
CA ILE A 173 3.10 8.41 -6.89
C ILE A 173 4.16 7.30 -6.98
N ILE A 174 5.09 7.38 -7.93
CA ILE A 174 6.19 6.41 -8.05
C ILE A 174 7.06 6.42 -6.80
N LEU A 175 7.47 7.61 -6.33
CA LEU A 175 8.31 7.76 -5.14
C LEU A 175 7.59 7.23 -3.89
N PHE A 176 6.31 7.54 -3.74
CA PHE A 176 5.49 7.02 -2.66
C PHE A 176 5.39 5.49 -2.71
N SER A 177 5.12 4.93 -3.89
CA SER A 177 5.04 3.48 -4.07
C SER A 177 6.37 2.78 -3.85
N TYR A 178 7.50 3.44 -4.10
CA TYR A 178 8.82 2.89 -3.80
C TYR A 178 9.10 2.88 -2.28
N SER A 179 8.65 3.90 -1.58
CA SER A 179 8.84 4.02 -0.13
C SER A 179 7.86 3.16 0.68
N SER A 180 6.69 2.85 0.14
CA SER A 180 5.65 2.13 0.85
C SER A 180 5.86 0.61 0.78
N ASN A 181 5.83 -0.04 1.92
CA ASN A 181 5.69 -1.50 1.99
C ASN A 181 4.27 -1.89 1.54
N GLN A 182 4.14 -2.97 0.78
CA GLN A 182 2.87 -3.49 0.31
C GLN A 182 2.56 -4.81 1.03
N VAL A 183 1.30 -4.96 1.44
CA VAL A 183 0.81 -6.13 2.16
C VAL A 183 0.01 -6.99 1.20
N PHE A 184 0.38 -8.27 1.09
CA PHE A 184 -0.28 -9.24 0.23
C PHE A 184 -0.89 -10.35 1.08
N ASN A 185 -2.09 -10.78 0.72
CA ASN A 185 -2.73 -11.97 1.24
C ASN A 185 -2.73 -13.04 0.16
N GLU A 186 -2.07 -14.16 0.42
CA GLU A 186 -2.00 -15.30 -0.50
C GLU A 186 -2.82 -16.45 0.05
N ILE A 187 -3.60 -17.10 -0.83
CA ILE A 187 -4.52 -18.18 -0.48
C ILE A 187 -4.09 -19.45 -1.21
N ILE A 188 -3.91 -20.53 -0.46
CA ILE A 188 -3.56 -21.86 -0.95
C ILE A 188 -4.72 -22.79 -0.61
N ILE A 189 -5.22 -23.51 -1.62
CA ILE A 189 -6.36 -24.40 -1.49
C ILE A 189 -5.84 -25.82 -1.27
N ASN A 190 -6.42 -26.53 -0.28
CA ASN A 190 -6.04 -27.90 0.09
C ASN A 190 -4.51 -28.09 0.20
N PRO A 191 -3.83 -27.32 1.05
CA PRO A 191 -2.38 -27.38 1.18
C PRO A 191 -1.95 -28.75 1.66
N SER A 192 -0.84 -29.29 1.15
CA SER A 192 -0.27 -30.53 1.69
C SER A 192 0.32 -30.34 3.09
N GLU A 193 0.53 -31.42 3.85
CA GLU A 193 1.16 -31.36 5.18
C GLU A 193 2.53 -30.66 5.14
N GLN A 194 3.38 -31.02 4.17
CA GLN A 194 4.70 -30.40 3.98
C GLN A 194 4.62 -28.91 3.65
N GLU A 195 3.57 -28.52 2.92
CA GLU A 195 3.33 -27.13 2.55
C GLU A 195 2.85 -26.31 3.76
N TYR A 196 1.93 -26.86 4.56
CA TYR A 196 1.53 -26.29 5.84
C TYR A 196 2.75 -26.08 6.76
N GLU A 197 3.59 -27.10 6.95
CA GLU A 197 4.78 -27.00 7.80
C GLU A 197 5.75 -25.91 7.32
N LYS A 198 5.93 -25.81 6.00
CA LYS A 198 6.78 -24.77 5.40
C LYS A 198 6.22 -23.36 5.63
N LEU A 199 4.91 -23.20 5.50
CA LEU A 199 4.23 -21.93 5.71
C LEU A 199 4.24 -21.53 7.19
N GLU A 200 3.95 -22.47 8.08
CA GLU A 200 3.96 -22.24 9.53
C GLU A 200 5.36 -21.80 9.98
N LYS A 201 6.41 -22.45 9.47
CA LYS A 201 7.80 -22.07 9.77
C LYS A 201 8.15 -20.65 9.30
N LYS A 202 7.56 -20.17 8.20
CA LYS A 202 7.93 -18.90 7.57
C LYS A 202 7.01 -17.74 7.95
N TYR A 203 5.75 -18.03 8.25
CA TYR A 203 4.67 -17.06 8.40
C TYR A 203 3.79 -17.36 9.62
N SER A 204 4.30 -18.02 10.67
CA SER A 204 3.53 -18.42 11.87
C SER A 204 2.64 -17.31 12.45
N LEU A 205 3.10 -16.05 12.42
CA LEU A 205 2.35 -14.91 12.95
C LEU A 205 1.14 -14.49 12.10
N THR A 206 1.15 -14.80 10.81
CA THR A 206 0.14 -14.34 9.85
C THR A 206 -0.57 -15.48 9.12
N LEU A 207 -0.13 -16.72 9.31
CA LEU A 207 -0.75 -17.90 8.73
C LEU A 207 -2.09 -18.16 9.42
N THR A 208 -3.11 -18.44 8.62
CA THR A 208 -4.44 -18.82 9.09
C THR A 208 -4.93 -19.97 8.21
N CYS A 209 -5.13 -21.12 8.83
CA CYS A 209 -5.60 -22.34 8.18
C CYS A 209 -6.82 -22.86 8.93
N PRO A 210 -8.06 -22.54 8.50
CA PRO A 210 -9.26 -23.05 9.16
C PRO A 210 -9.42 -24.57 8.99
N CYS A 211 -9.71 -25.22 10.12
CA CYS A 211 -10.53 -26.42 10.19
C CYS A 211 -12.00 -25.97 10.40
#